data_AF-A0A7X7HXU2-F1
#
_entry.id   AF-A0A7X7HXU2-F1
#
_cell.length_a   1.000
_cell.length_b   1.000
_cell.length_c   1.000
_cell.angle_alpha   90.00
_cell.angle_beta   90.00
_cell.angle_gamma   90.00
#
_symmetry.space_group_name_H-M   'P 1'
#
loop_
_entity.id
_entity.type
_entity.pdbx_description
1 polymer ?
#
loop_
_entity_poly.entity_id
_entity_poly.type
_entity_poly.pdbx_seq_one_letter_code
_entity_poly.pdbx_strand_id
1 'polypeptide(L)'
;MIKWFWLILLPSVAFAQQPASINMRKDPVYIAVDSRGAVLYPEQHSFLSSDLDIPKSDFERLLDDIEKVTRVRYVVLLLSPESASLQRRLRIALQKHQIDLGLEPWDPGTKIDATKMNKHFIPLVPESYLFISTRLEHRLWHAWRAQRGDCEVRVYSNSVVFLTNNLAMSWEELQIPGNSFDQMLDRWEGGEDFPSVFCKESGSDDLYAWIMDRIYDRGAKMNEWTAAGTPIEVPANGRAPFYLECRGSQLFAIAADALAQGFEISELKSLDPAAQYVCFLVRPDGFEIFRQARKAAWEHGLDVSCELQDESGPFAIGSEGTPLFQTIP
;
A
#
# COMPACT_ATOMS: atom_id res chain seq x y z
N MET A 1 51.36 -32.33 18.20
CA MET A 1 51.66 -31.06 17.50
C MET A 1 50.45 -30.71 16.65
N ILE A 2 49.73 -29.68 17.08
CA ILE A 2 48.38 -29.31 16.64
C ILE A 2 48.49 -28.24 15.54
N LYS A 3 48.10 -28.57 14.32
CA LYS A 3 47.77 -27.61 13.25
C LYS A 3 46.66 -28.25 12.39
N TRP A 4 45.79 -27.40 11.83
CA TRP A 4 44.64 -27.70 10.95
C TRP A 4 43.26 -27.84 11.61
N PHE A 5 42.78 -26.76 12.25
CA PHE A 5 41.36 -26.55 12.57
C PHE A 5 41.04 -25.04 12.60
N TRP A 6 41.15 -24.34 11.48
CA TRP A 6 40.76 -22.92 11.35
C TRP A 6 40.28 -22.57 9.93
N LEU A 7 39.33 -23.34 9.40
CA LEU A 7 38.71 -23.05 8.09
C LEU A 7 37.20 -23.30 8.07
N ILE A 8 36.51 -23.09 9.20
CA ILE A 8 35.04 -23.07 9.27
C ILE A 8 34.59 -21.91 10.17
N LEU A 9 34.95 -20.70 9.78
CA LEU A 9 34.28 -19.45 10.22
C LEU A 9 34.49 -18.42 9.11
N LEU A 10 34.09 -18.77 7.87
CA LEU A 10 33.57 -17.70 7.02
C LEU A 10 32.19 -17.42 7.61
N PRO A 11 31.94 -16.22 8.19
CA PRO A 11 30.56 -15.82 8.33
C PRO A 11 30.02 -15.87 6.90
N SER A 12 28.97 -16.65 6.70
CA SER A 12 28.02 -16.38 5.65
C SER A 12 27.59 -14.94 5.85
N VAL A 13 28.37 -14.01 5.30
CA VAL A 13 27.89 -12.71 4.85
C VAL A 13 27.01 -13.08 3.68
N ALA A 14 25.87 -13.67 4.03
CA ALA A 14 24.69 -13.62 3.21
C ALA A 14 24.60 -12.15 2.85
N PHE A 15 24.71 -11.87 1.56
CA PHE A 15 23.89 -10.83 0.99
C PHE A 15 22.46 -11.20 1.37
N ALA A 16 22.06 -10.86 2.60
CA ALA A 16 20.69 -10.59 2.93
C ALA A 16 20.38 -9.39 2.04
N GLN A 17 19.99 -9.67 0.80
CA GLN A 17 19.16 -8.75 0.03
C GLN A 17 18.17 -8.24 1.06
N GLN A 18 18.21 -6.93 1.34
CA GLN A 18 17.26 -6.32 2.26
C GLN A 18 15.90 -6.95 1.94
N PRO A 19 15.24 -7.61 2.90
CA PRO A 19 14.02 -8.32 2.62
C PRO A 19 13.15 -7.32 1.87
N ALA A 20 12.79 -7.67 0.62
CA ALA A 20 11.90 -6.85 -0.19
C ALA A 20 10.81 -6.37 0.76
N SER A 21 10.65 -5.05 0.90
CA SER A 21 9.84 -4.47 1.97
C SER A 21 8.52 -5.24 2.03
N ILE A 22 8.04 -5.55 3.23
CA ILE A 22 6.82 -6.38 3.45
C ILE A 22 5.68 -5.94 2.51
N ASN A 23 5.66 -4.66 2.18
CA ASN A 23 4.84 -3.91 1.24
C ASN A 23 4.80 -4.48 -0.19
N MET A 24 5.88 -5.09 -0.70
CA MET A 24 5.95 -5.68 -2.05
C MET A 24 5.15 -6.98 -2.18
N ARG A 25 4.63 -7.52 -1.09
CA ARG A 25 3.84 -8.76 -1.07
C ARG A 25 2.33 -8.51 -0.92
N LYS A 26 1.89 -7.25 -0.85
CA LYS A 26 0.47 -6.91 -0.69
C LYS A 26 -0.03 -6.15 -1.91
N ASP A 27 -1.28 -6.41 -2.28
CA ASP A 27 -1.97 -5.67 -3.32
C ASP A 27 -2.44 -4.31 -2.78
N PRO A 28 -2.05 -3.19 -3.41
CA PRO A 28 -2.51 -1.87 -2.99
C PRO A 28 -3.96 -1.63 -3.43
N VAL A 29 -4.76 -1.08 -2.51
CA VAL A 29 -6.05 -0.44 -2.78
C VAL A 29 -5.83 1.06 -2.75
N TYR A 30 -5.98 1.72 -3.89
CA TYR A 30 -5.72 3.16 -4.00
C TYR A 30 -6.97 3.97 -3.70
N ILE A 31 -6.85 4.94 -2.81
CA ILE A 31 -7.92 5.88 -2.46
C ILE A 31 -7.38 7.30 -2.65
N ALA A 32 -7.88 8.02 -3.65
CA ALA A 32 -7.54 9.43 -3.81
C ALA A 32 -8.32 10.27 -2.82
N VAL A 33 -7.66 11.23 -2.18
CA VAL A 33 -8.22 12.05 -1.11
C VAL A 33 -8.10 13.52 -1.47
N ASP A 34 -9.22 14.24 -1.40
CA ASP A 34 -9.28 15.69 -1.57
C ASP A 34 -10.11 16.36 -0.47
N SER A 35 -10.32 17.67 -0.57
CA SER A 35 -11.10 18.44 0.40
C SER A 35 -12.59 18.07 0.44
N ARG A 36 -13.11 17.39 -0.60
CA ARG A 36 -14.52 17.02 -0.74
C ARG A 36 -14.79 15.60 -0.24
N GLY A 37 -13.81 14.70 -0.39
CA GLY A 37 -13.99 13.31 0.00
C GLY A 37 -12.87 12.38 -0.46
N ALA A 38 -13.24 11.14 -0.67
CA ALA A 38 -12.35 10.06 -1.09
C ALA A 38 -12.89 9.38 -2.35
N VAL A 39 -12.00 8.92 -3.24
CA VAL A 39 -12.36 8.19 -4.45
C VAL A 39 -11.56 6.90 -4.50
N LEU A 40 -12.25 5.76 -4.49
CA LEU A 40 -11.65 4.44 -4.68
C LEU A 40 -11.25 4.24 -6.13
N TYR A 41 -10.03 3.79 -6.36
CA TYR A 41 -9.53 3.41 -7.68
C TYR A 41 -9.31 1.90 -7.79
N PRO A 42 -9.55 1.34 -8.99
CA PRO A 42 -9.94 1.98 -10.24
C PRO A 42 -11.44 2.21 -10.43
N GLU A 43 -12.30 1.78 -9.51
CA GLU A 43 -13.77 1.80 -9.70
C GLU A 43 -14.38 3.20 -9.75
N GLN A 44 -13.62 4.23 -9.36
CA GLN A 44 -14.04 5.63 -9.28
C GLN A 44 -15.24 5.83 -8.34
N HIS A 45 -15.44 4.91 -7.41
CA HIS A 45 -16.48 5.03 -6.41
C HIS A 45 -16.11 6.15 -5.42
N SER A 46 -16.97 7.15 -5.31
CA SER A 46 -16.72 8.35 -4.51
C SER A 46 -17.45 8.31 -3.18
N PHE A 47 -16.75 8.63 -2.11
CA PHE A 47 -17.27 8.77 -0.74
C PHE A 47 -17.20 10.25 -0.36
N LEU A 48 -18.29 10.80 0.17
CA LEU A 48 -18.25 12.17 0.68
C LEU A 48 -17.51 12.20 2.03
N SER A 49 -16.89 13.33 2.35
CA SER A 49 -16.24 13.53 3.65
C SER A 49 -17.21 13.28 4.84
N SER A 50 -18.51 13.54 4.66
CA SER A 50 -19.53 13.23 5.67
C SER A 50 -19.77 11.74 5.87
N ASP A 51 -19.51 10.90 4.87
CA ASP A 51 -19.86 9.47 4.90
C ASP A 51 -18.81 8.64 5.65
N LEU A 52 -17.60 9.20 5.83
CA LEU A 52 -16.49 8.50 6.45
C LEU A 52 -16.70 8.21 7.95
N ASP A 53 -17.56 8.99 8.62
CA ASP A 53 -17.84 8.84 10.05
C ASP A 53 -19.18 8.15 10.33
N ILE A 54 -19.96 7.82 9.29
CA ILE A 54 -21.29 7.24 9.44
C ILE A 54 -21.16 5.72 9.59
N PRO A 55 -21.62 5.14 10.71
CA PRO A 55 -21.65 3.69 10.85
C PRO A 55 -22.49 3.03 9.75
N LYS A 56 -22.00 1.94 9.20
CA LYS A 56 -22.54 1.14 8.10
C LYS A 56 -22.65 1.90 6.78
N SER A 57 -21.90 2.98 6.61
CA SER A 57 -21.74 3.65 5.32
C SER A 57 -21.07 2.71 4.32
N ASP A 58 -21.12 3.06 3.04
CA ASP A 58 -20.41 2.30 2.01
C ASP A 58 -18.89 2.34 2.21
N PHE A 59 -18.37 3.40 2.85
CA PHE A 59 -16.96 3.48 3.21
C PHE A 59 -16.60 2.51 4.35
N GLU A 60 -17.41 2.43 5.42
CA GLU A 60 -17.14 1.45 6.50
C GLU A 60 -17.22 0.01 5.98
N ARG A 61 -18.16 -0.29 5.08
CA ARG A 61 -18.23 -1.61 4.41
C ARG A 61 -17.00 -1.91 3.57
N LEU A 62 -16.47 -0.92 2.85
CA LEU A 62 -15.20 -1.07 2.13
C LEU A 62 -14.07 -1.43 3.10
N LEU A 63 -13.99 -0.76 4.26
CA LEU A 63 -12.98 -1.07 5.27
C LEU A 63 -13.16 -2.48 5.84
N ASP A 64 -14.39 -2.88 6.18
CA ASP A 64 -14.71 -4.24 6.65
C ASP A 64 -14.27 -5.31 5.62
N ASP A 65 -14.43 -5.03 4.33
CA ASP A 65 -14.03 -5.96 3.27
C ASP A 65 -12.51 -6.03 3.09
N ILE A 66 -11.80 -4.90 3.24
CA ILE A 66 -10.34 -4.88 3.21
C ILE A 66 -9.76 -5.56 4.46
N GLU A 67 -10.35 -5.33 5.64
CA GLU A 67 -9.92 -5.90 6.92
C GLU A 67 -9.78 -7.43 6.86
N LYS A 68 -10.76 -8.10 6.23
CA LYS A 68 -10.78 -9.56 6.02
C LYS A 68 -9.58 -10.08 5.22
N VAL A 69 -8.95 -9.23 4.41
CA VAL A 69 -7.86 -9.61 3.49
C VAL A 69 -6.58 -8.80 3.72
N THR A 70 -6.40 -8.21 4.92
CA THR A 70 -5.24 -7.38 5.30
C THR A 70 -3.89 -8.09 5.18
N ARG A 71 -3.84 -9.42 5.19
CA ARG A 71 -2.60 -10.18 4.94
C ARG A 71 -2.06 -9.96 3.53
N VAL A 72 -2.97 -9.79 2.57
CA VAL A 72 -2.67 -9.74 1.14
C VAL A 72 -2.99 -8.39 0.52
N ARG A 73 -3.60 -7.46 1.27
CA ARG A 73 -3.91 -6.09 0.81
C ARG A 73 -3.51 -5.02 1.81
N TYR A 74 -3.25 -3.83 1.28
CA TYR A 74 -3.04 -2.61 2.05
C TYR A 74 -3.66 -1.42 1.31
N VAL A 75 -3.88 -0.31 2.01
CA VAL A 75 -4.46 0.91 1.41
C VAL A 75 -3.37 1.92 1.11
N VAL A 76 -3.39 2.51 -0.08
CA VAL A 76 -2.55 3.66 -0.44
C VAL A 76 -3.43 4.89 -0.60
N LEU A 77 -3.26 5.88 0.28
CA LEU A 77 -3.94 7.16 0.13
C LEU A 77 -3.14 8.04 -0.84
N LEU A 78 -3.79 8.45 -1.94
CA LEU A 78 -3.26 9.44 -2.88
C LEU A 78 -3.68 10.82 -2.38
N LEU A 79 -2.76 11.53 -1.72
CA LEU A 79 -3.06 12.73 -0.96
C LEU A 79 -2.88 14.00 -1.78
N SER A 80 -3.93 14.78 -1.98
CA SER A 80 -3.78 16.15 -2.49
C SER A 80 -3.37 17.13 -1.38
N PRO A 81 -2.80 18.30 -1.70
CA PRO A 81 -2.45 19.29 -0.69
C PRO A 81 -3.63 19.73 0.20
N GLU A 82 -4.84 19.76 -0.35
CA GLU A 82 -6.06 20.15 0.38
C GLU A 82 -6.62 19.05 1.29
N SER A 83 -6.03 17.84 1.27
CA SER A 83 -6.55 16.67 1.97
C SER A 83 -6.05 16.48 3.41
N ALA A 84 -5.24 17.41 3.95
CA ALA A 84 -4.57 17.22 5.24
C ALA A 84 -5.53 16.86 6.40
N SER A 85 -6.68 17.52 6.49
CA SER A 85 -7.69 17.22 7.52
C SER A 85 -8.36 15.86 7.31
N LEU A 86 -8.65 15.51 6.06
CA LEU A 86 -9.32 14.26 5.70
C LEU A 86 -8.37 13.06 5.82
N GLN A 87 -7.09 13.24 5.50
CA GLN A 87 -6.04 12.24 5.68
C GLN A 87 -6.01 11.73 7.12
N ARG A 88 -6.02 12.63 8.11
CA ARG A 88 -5.95 12.24 9.53
C ARG A 88 -7.14 11.36 9.93
N ARG A 89 -8.35 11.75 9.50
CA ARG A 89 -9.58 10.97 9.74
C ARG A 89 -9.52 9.60 9.07
N LEU A 90 -9.08 9.53 7.82
CA LEU A 90 -8.90 8.28 7.10
C LEU A 90 -7.84 7.38 7.75
N ARG A 91 -6.72 7.94 8.22
CA ARG A 91 -5.70 7.19 8.96
C ARG A 91 -6.28 6.56 10.22
N ILE A 92 -7.05 7.31 11.01
CA ILE A 92 -7.71 6.78 12.22
C ILE A 92 -8.62 5.61 11.87
N ALA A 93 -9.45 5.79 10.83
CA ALA A 93 -10.37 4.75 10.37
C ALA A 93 -9.59 3.49 9.96
N LEU A 94 -8.58 3.62 9.11
CA LEU A 94 -7.75 2.49 8.66
C LEU A 94 -7.02 1.79 9.82
N GLN A 95 -6.47 2.55 10.76
CA GLN A 95 -5.79 2.00 11.95
C GLN A 95 -6.75 1.24 12.87
N LYS A 96 -7.99 1.73 13.04
CA LYS A 96 -9.03 1.04 13.83
C LYS A 96 -9.35 -0.34 13.26
N HIS A 97 -9.28 -0.49 11.93
CA HIS A 97 -9.46 -1.76 11.21
C HIS A 97 -8.16 -2.55 11.02
N GLN A 98 -7.04 -2.12 11.63
CA GLN A 98 -5.72 -2.75 11.49
C GLN A 98 -5.28 -2.91 10.02
N ILE A 99 -5.69 -1.97 9.16
CA ILE A 99 -5.34 -1.96 7.76
C ILE A 99 -4.02 -1.22 7.57
N ASP A 100 -3.07 -1.89 6.93
CA ASP A 100 -1.79 -1.29 6.56
C ASP A 100 -2.00 -0.12 5.60
N LEU A 101 -1.24 0.95 5.80
CA LEU A 101 -1.43 2.23 5.14
C LEU A 101 -0.15 2.71 4.45
N GLY A 102 -0.23 3.03 3.17
CA GLY A 102 0.77 3.81 2.42
C GLY A 102 0.26 5.20 2.11
N LEU A 103 1.15 6.19 2.08
CA LEU A 103 0.81 7.58 1.80
C LEU A 103 1.59 8.08 0.59
N GLU A 104 0.87 8.49 -0.46
CA GLU A 104 1.46 8.97 -1.70
C GLU A 104 0.95 10.39 -2.02
N PRO A 105 1.78 11.42 -1.90
CA PRO A 105 1.37 12.77 -2.31
C PRO A 105 1.07 12.80 -3.80
N TRP A 106 -0.07 13.38 -4.13
CA TRP A 106 -0.69 13.34 -5.44
C TRP A 106 -1.05 14.75 -5.91
N ASP A 107 -0.69 15.08 -7.14
CA ASP A 107 -1.13 16.32 -7.76
C ASP A 107 -2.47 16.06 -8.48
N PRO A 108 -3.57 16.76 -8.13
CA PRO A 108 -4.88 16.61 -8.76
C PRO A 108 -4.86 16.75 -10.29
N GLY A 109 -3.90 17.49 -10.87
CA GLY A 109 -3.75 17.62 -12.31
C GLY A 109 -3.15 16.38 -12.99
N THR A 110 -2.56 15.47 -12.22
CA THR A 110 -1.95 14.26 -12.75
C THR A 110 -3.04 13.28 -13.18
N LYS A 111 -2.88 12.76 -14.41
CA LYS A 111 -3.52 11.53 -14.91
C LYS A 111 -3.29 10.35 -13.97
N ILE A 112 -4.27 9.92 -13.16
CA ILE A 112 -4.25 8.53 -12.68
C ILE A 112 -4.37 7.64 -13.90
N ASP A 113 -3.25 7.04 -14.30
CA ASP A 113 -3.25 6.05 -15.35
C ASP A 113 -3.75 4.73 -14.74
N ALA A 114 -5.05 4.50 -14.85
CA ALA A 114 -5.69 3.27 -14.38
C ALA A 114 -5.01 2.03 -14.96
N THR A 115 -4.41 2.11 -16.16
CA THR A 115 -3.70 0.96 -16.76
C THR A 115 -2.42 0.61 -16.01
N LYS A 116 -1.77 1.60 -15.37
CA LYS A 116 -0.59 1.42 -14.52
C LYS A 116 -0.94 0.94 -13.12
N MET A 117 -2.08 1.37 -12.58
CA MET A 117 -2.57 0.91 -11.26
C MET A 117 -3.12 -0.53 -11.32
N ASN A 118 -3.65 -0.94 -12.47
CA ASN A 118 -4.43 -2.17 -12.64
C ASN A 118 -3.69 -3.35 -13.26
N LYS A 119 -2.36 -3.49 -13.23
CA LYS A 119 -1.82 -4.72 -13.85
C LYS A 119 -2.39 -5.98 -13.20
N HIS A 120 -2.69 -5.96 -11.89
CA HIS A 120 -3.21 -7.11 -11.13
C HIS A 120 -4.41 -6.79 -10.21
N PHE A 121 -5.06 -5.63 -10.39
CA PHE A 121 -6.16 -5.23 -9.53
C PHE A 121 -7.40 -6.12 -9.73
N ILE A 122 -7.96 -6.60 -8.63
CA ILE A 122 -9.22 -7.36 -8.61
C ILE A 122 -10.31 -6.51 -7.94
N PRO A 123 -11.42 -6.25 -8.65
CA PRO A 123 -12.52 -5.46 -8.10
C PRO A 123 -13.07 -6.07 -6.81
N LEU A 124 -13.22 -5.24 -5.77
CA LEU A 124 -13.86 -5.59 -4.50
C LEU A 124 -15.38 -5.48 -4.54
N VAL A 125 -15.91 -4.86 -5.60
CA VAL A 125 -17.31 -4.46 -5.67
C VAL A 125 -18.20 -5.70 -5.80
N PRO A 126 -19.10 -5.98 -4.84
CA PRO A 126 -20.08 -7.05 -4.97
C PRO A 126 -20.90 -6.87 -6.25
N GLU A 127 -21.30 -7.96 -6.91
CA GLU A 127 -22.06 -7.92 -8.16
C GLU A 127 -23.37 -7.09 -8.05
N SER A 128 -23.90 -6.92 -6.84
CA SER A 128 -25.05 -6.07 -6.53
C SER A 128 -24.80 -4.56 -6.66
N TYR A 129 -23.55 -4.10 -6.61
CA TYR A 129 -23.18 -2.69 -6.77
C TYR A 129 -22.95 -2.29 -8.24
N LEU A 130 -22.96 -3.24 -9.18
CA LEU A 130 -22.85 -2.97 -10.62
C LEU A 130 -24.07 -2.27 -11.24
N PHE A 131 -25.15 -2.08 -10.49
CA PHE A 131 -26.43 -1.58 -11.01
C PHE A 131 -26.67 -0.08 -10.85
N ILE A 132 -25.79 0.67 -10.17
CA ILE A 132 -25.99 2.11 -9.92
C ILE A 132 -24.80 2.92 -10.45
N SER A 133 -24.58 2.93 -11.76
CA SER A 133 -23.79 4.01 -12.37
C SER A 133 -24.01 4.16 -13.88
N THR A 134 -23.75 5.37 -14.35
CA THR A 134 -24.09 5.92 -15.67
C THR A 134 -23.54 5.11 -16.86
N ARG A 135 -24.16 5.27 -18.03
CA ARG A 135 -23.81 4.62 -19.32
C ARG A 135 -22.33 4.71 -19.74
N LEU A 136 -21.54 5.62 -19.17
CA LEU A 136 -20.12 5.80 -19.51
C LEU A 136 -19.23 4.78 -18.81
N GLU A 137 -19.50 4.45 -17.54
CA GLU A 137 -18.73 3.48 -16.76
C GLU A 137 -18.99 2.04 -17.20
N HIS A 138 -20.23 1.72 -17.57
CA HIS A 138 -20.54 0.42 -18.17
C HIS A 138 -19.75 0.20 -19.47
N ARG A 139 -19.55 1.23 -20.30
CA ARG A 139 -18.74 1.13 -21.52
C ARG A 139 -17.25 1.04 -21.22
N LEU A 140 -16.75 1.73 -20.20
CA LEU A 140 -15.35 1.62 -19.78
C LEU A 140 -15.05 0.26 -19.15
N TRP A 141 -15.98 -0.31 -18.38
CA TRP A 141 -15.89 -1.66 -17.83
C TRP A 141 -15.95 -2.74 -18.93
N HIS A 142 -16.87 -2.61 -19.90
CA HIS A 142 -16.90 -3.51 -21.06
C HIS A 142 -15.70 -3.34 -21.99
N ALA A 143 -15.17 -2.13 -22.15
CA ALA A 143 -13.92 -1.88 -22.89
C ALA A 143 -12.69 -2.44 -22.13
N TRP A 144 -12.67 -2.31 -20.80
CA TRP A 144 -11.67 -2.90 -19.90
C TRP A 144 -11.68 -4.43 -19.99
N ARG A 145 -12.88 -5.04 -19.97
CA ARG A 145 -13.10 -6.48 -20.14
C ARG A 145 -12.75 -6.96 -21.56
N ALA A 146 -13.10 -6.18 -22.58
CA ALA A 146 -12.80 -6.49 -23.98
C ALA A 146 -11.30 -6.35 -24.34
N GLN A 147 -10.54 -5.52 -23.61
CA GLN A 147 -9.10 -5.35 -23.84
C GLN A 147 -8.22 -6.37 -23.11
N ARG A 148 -8.67 -6.98 -22.01
CA ARG A 148 -7.83 -7.84 -21.15
C ARG A 148 -8.23 -9.31 -21.06
N GLY A 149 -9.29 -9.71 -21.76
CA GLY A 149 -9.80 -11.07 -21.69
C GLY A 149 -10.60 -11.31 -20.41
N ASP A 150 -11.43 -12.36 -20.42
CA ASP A 150 -12.16 -12.81 -19.24
C ASP A 150 -11.18 -13.17 -18.11
N CYS A 151 -11.58 -12.94 -16.86
CA CYS A 151 -10.82 -13.32 -15.67
C CYS A 151 -10.17 -14.70 -15.86
N GLU A 152 -8.87 -14.83 -15.67
CA GLU A 152 -8.19 -16.12 -15.86
C GLU A 152 -8.50 -17.08 -14.71
N VAL A 153 -8.83 -16.53 -13.53
CA VAL A 153 -9.24 -17.28 -12.35
C VAL A 153 -10.51 -16.69 -11.75
N ARG A 154 -11.47 -17.53 -11.40
CA ARG A 154 -12.64 -17.18 -10.58
C ARG A 154 -12.57 -17.87 -9.24
N VAL A 155 -12.72 -17.10 -8.17
CA VAL A 155 -12.74 -17.58 -6.79
C VAL A 155 -14.17 -17.48 -6.27
N TYR A 156 -14.73 -18.64 -5.92
CA TYR A 156 -16.04 -18.81 -5.31
C TYR A 156 -15.87 -19.05 -3.81
N SER A 157 -16.96 -19.14 -3.05
CA SER A 157 -16.90 -19.36 -1.59
C SER A 157 -16.22 -20.66 -1.18
N ASN A 158 -16.28 -21.71 -2.03
CA ASN A 158 -15.74 -23.03 -1.73
C ASN A 158 -14.95 -23.67 -2.88
N SER A 159 -14.66 -22.91 -3.95
CA SER A 159 -13.95 -23.44 -5.10
C SER A 159 -13.24 -22.34 -5.88
N VAL A 160 -12.28 -22.74 -6.70
CA VAL A 160 -11.57 -21.89 -7.65
C VAL A 160 -11.68 -22.51 -9.03
N VAL A 161 -11.86 -21.68 -10.05
CA VAL A 161 -11.92 -22.10 -11.44
C VAL A 161 -10.89 -21.32 -12.25
N PHE A 162 -9.91 -22.03 -12.80
CA PHE A 162 -8.94 -21.52 -13.76
C PHE A 162 -9.54 -21.65 -15.16
N LEU A 163 -9.94 -20.53 -15.74
CA LEU A 163 -10.65 -20.50 -17.03
C LEU A 163 -9.72 -20.84 -18.21
N THR A 164 -8.42 -20.60 -18.06
CA THR A 164 -7.41 -20.87 -19.11
C THR A 164 -7.33 -22.35 -19.49
N ASN A 165 -7.60 -23.26 -18.55
CA ASN A 165 -7.54 -24.70 -18.74
C ASN A 165 -8.82 -25.43 -18.28
N ASN A 166 -9.89 -24.70 -17.99
CA ASN A 166 -11.14 -25.23 -17.42
C ASN A 166 -10.94 -26.11 -16.18
N LEU A 167 -9.94 -25.80 -15.36
CA LEU A 167 -9.66 -26.53 -14.13
C LEU A 167 -10.47 -25.92 -12.99
N ALA A 168 -11.39 -26.69 -12.42
CA ALA A 168 -12.07 -26.34 -11.18
C ALA A 168 -11.48 -27.16 -10.02
N MET A 169 -11.29 -26.52 -8.87
CA MET A 169 -10.85 -27.18 -7.64
C MET A 169 -11.69 -26.67 -6.47
N SER A 170 -12.15 -27.58 -5.64
CA SER A 170 -12.78 -27.28 -4.36
C SER A 170 -11.76 -26.80 -3.32
N TRP A 171 -12.24 -26.14 -2.28
CA TRP A 171 -11.44 -25.75 -1.11
C TRP A 171 -10.73 -26.95 -0.48
N GLU A 172 -11.40 -28.10 -0.39
CA GLU A 172 -10.83 -29.33 0.17
C GLU A 172 -9.67 -29.85 -0.69
N GLU A 173 -9.83 -29.85 -2.02
CA GLU A 173 -8.75 -30.24 -2.95
C GLU A 173 -7.55 -29.29 -2.88
N LEU A 174 -7.79 -27.99 -2.69
CA LEU A 174 -6.75 -26.99 -2.49
C LEU A 174 -5.92 -27.22 -1.22
N GLN A 175 -6.47 -27.90 -0.20
CA GLN A 175 -5.71 -28.24 1.01
C GLN A 175 -4.81 -29.48 0.84
N ILE A 176 -4.98 -30.27 -0.24
CA ILE A 176 -4.17 -31.47 -0.48
C ILE A 176 -2.81 -31.05 -1.09
N PRO A 177 -1.66 -31.39 -0.47
CA PRO A 177 -0.36 -31.06 -1.04
C PRO A 177 -0.15 -31.67 -2.44
N GLY A 178 0.39 -30.87 -3.36
CA GLY A 178 0.66 -31.32 -4.73
C GLY A 178 -0.56 -31.37 -5.63
N ASN A 179 -1.66 -30.71 -5.23
CA ASN A 179 -2.83 -30.52 -6.07
C ASN A 179 -2.49 -29.72 -7.36
N SER A 180 -3.47 -29.60 -8.26
CA SER A 180 -3.25 -28.94 -9.54
C SER A 180 -2.90 -27.44 -9.42
N PHE A 181 -3.27 -26.78 -8.33
CA PHE A 181 -2.86 -25.40 -8.03
C PHE A 181 -1.38 -25.33 -7.65
N ASP A 182 -0.91 -26.20 -6.75
CA ASP A 182 0.49 -26.30 -6.37
C ASP A 182 1.37 -26.60 -7.59
N GLN A 183 0.96 -27.52 -8.45
CA GLN A 183 1.67 -27.83 -9.70
C GLN A 183 1.71 -26.65 -10.65
N MET A 184 0.68 -25.79 -10.65
CA MET A 184 0.67 -24.58 -11.46
C MET A 184 1.62 -23.52 -10.89
N LEU A 185 1.69 -23.39 -9.57
CA LEU A 185 2.69 -22.53 -8.91
C LEU A 185 4.12 -23.01 -9.21
N ASP A 186 4.37 -24.32 -9.14
CA ASP A 186 5.69 -24.91 -9.47
C ASP A 186 6.11 -24.61 -10.92
N ARG A 187 5.17 -24.70 -11.88
CA ARG A 187 5.44 -24.36 -13.29
C ARG A 187 5.76 -22.88 -13.46
N TRP A 188 5.03 -22.01 -12.77
CA TRP A 188 5.28 -20.58 -12.79
C TRP A 188 6.63 -20.19 -12.18
N GLU A 189 7.02 -20.81 -11.05
CA GLU A 189 8.38 -20.66 -10.50
C GLU A 189 9.46 -21.13 -11.50
N GLY A 190 9.13 -22.12 -12.33
CA GLY A 190 9.94 -22.58 -13.46
C GLY A 190 9.98 -21.63 -14.67
N GLY A 191 9.27 -20.50 -14.62
CA GLY A 191 9.25 -19.47 -15.66
C GLY A 191 8.08 -19.55 -16.64
N GLU A 192 7.08 -20.42 -16.41
CA GLU A 192 5.83 -20.37 -17.19
C GLU A 192 4.98 -19.15 -16.80
N ASP A 193 4.12 -18.70 -17.72
CA ASP A 193 3.14 -17.66 -17.41
C ASP A 193 2.14 -18.13 -16.35
N PHE A 194 1.81 -17.26 -15.41
CA PHE A 194 0.82 -17.51 -14.37
C PHE A 194 -0.39 -16.61 -14.56
N PRO A 195 -1.60 -17.07 -14.19
CA PRO A 195 -2.77 -16.24 -14.23
C PRO A 195 -2.54 -14.92 -13.48
N SER A 196 -2.75 -13.82 -14.18
CA SER A 196 -2.56 -12.45 -13.68
C SER A 196 -3.87 -11.78 -13.27
N VAL A 197 -5.01 -12.32 -13.72
CA VAL A 197 -6.34 -11.75 -13.47
C VAL A 197 -7.21 -12.74 -12.70
N PHE A 198 -7.41 -12.43 -11.42
CA PHE A 198 -8.32 -13.15 -10.54
C PHE A 198 -9.61 -12.34 -10.37
N CYS A 199 -10.74 -13.01 -10.20
CA CYS A 199 -12.03 -12.40 -9.91
C CYS A 199 -12.66 -13.17 -8.76
N LYS A 200 -13.13 -12.48 -7.71
CA LYS A 200 -13.73 -13.13 -6.55
C LYS A 200 -15.24 -12.88 -6.49
N GLU A 201 -16.00 -13.87 -6.09
CA GLU A 201 -17.43 -13.72 -5.78
C GLU A 201 -17.62 -13.12 -4.39
N SER A 202 -18.77 -12.50 -4.14
CA SER A 202 -19.16 -12.12 -2.77
C SER A 202 -19.13 -13.33 -1.83
N GLY A 203 -18.51 -13.20 -0.66
CA GLY A 203 -18.38 -14.28 0.33
C GLY A 203 -17.27 -15.29 0.05
N SER A 204 -16.38 -15.02 -0.91
CA SER A 204 -15.19 -15.85 -1.20
C SER A 204 -13.90 -15.33 -0.54
N ASP A 205 -14.01 -14.40 0.41
CA ASP A 205 -12.89 -13.64 0.98
C ASP A 205 -11.80 -14.51 1.60
N ASP A 206 -12.18 -15.52 2.39
CA ASP A 206 -11.23 -16.42 3.08
C ASP A 206 -10.44 -17.27 2.09
N LEU A 207 -11.12 -17.87 1.10
CA LEU A 207 -10.49 -18.70 0.09
C LEU A 207 -9.64 -17.85 -0.87
N TYR A 208 -10.12 -16.67 -1.24
CA TYR A 208 -9.31 -15.70 -1.98
C TYR A 208 -8.03 -15.32 -1.21
N ALA A 209 -8.14 -14.95 0.07
CA ALA A 209 -6.99 -14.60 0.89
C ALA A 209 -5.96 -15.74 0.96
N TRP A 210 -6.43 -16.97 1.15
CA TRP A 210 -5.56 -18.15 1.17
C TRP A 210 -4.86 -18.42 -0.17
N ILE A 211 -5.57 -18.25 -1.30
CA ILE A 211 -4.97 -18.40 -2.64
C ILE A 211 -3.83 -17.40 -2.81
N MET A 212 -4.09 -16.13 -2.47
CA MET A 212 -3.11 -15.06 -2.62
C MET A 212 -1.92 -15.24 -1.68
N ASP A 213 -2.15 -15.60 -0.43
CA ASP A 213 -1.10 -15.91 0.55
C ASP A 213 -0.16 -17.00 0.02
N ARG A 214 -0.74 -18.07 -0.53
CA ARG A 214 0.02 -19.18 -1.12
C ARG A 214 0.79 -18.77 -2.38
N ILE A 215 0.23 -17.90 -3.22
CA ILE A 215 0.93 -17.32 -4.38
C ILE A 215 2.15 -16.50 -3.93
N TYR A 216 1.97 -15.64 -2.92
CA TYR A 216 3.05 -14.79 -2.42
C TYR A 216 4.15 -15.56 -1.68
N ASP A 217 3.80 -16.60 -0.94
CA ASP A 217 4.76 -17.48 -0.26
C ASP A 217 5.72 -18.17 -1.24
N ARG A 218 5.25 -18.43 -2.47
CA ARG A 218 6.05 -18.95 -3.58
C ARG A 218 6.90 -17.86 -4.29
N GLY A 219 6.98 -16.66 -3.71
CA GLY A 219 7.82 -15.58 -4.23
C GLY A 219 7.21 -14.83 -5.40
N ALA A 220 5.91 -14.97 -5.64
CA ALA A 220 5.21 -14.19 -6.66
C ALA A 220 5.28 -12.72 -6.32
N LYS A 221 6.08 -12.00 -7.08
CA LYS A 221 6.06 -10.54 -7.09
C LYS A 221 4.94 -10.15 -8.04
N MET A 222 3.83 -9.68 -7.49
CA MET A 222 2.81 -8.97 -8.25
C MET A 222 3.38 -7.59 -8.70
N ASN A 223 4.29 -7.63 -9.68
CA ASN A 223 4.87 -6.55 -10.49
C ASN A 223 5.87 -5.55 -9.86
N GLU A 224 6.84 -5.19 -10.70
CA GLU A 224 7.79 -4.05 -10.63
C GLU A 224 7.15 -2.65 -10.75
N TRP A 225 5.81 -2.51 -10.65
CA TRP A 225 5.10 -1.32 -11.16
C TRP A 225 4.06 -0.68 -10.22
N THR A 226 4.15 -0.90 -8.91
CA THR A 226 3.55 0.08 -7.98
C THR A 226 4.19 1.43 -8.27
N ALA A 227 3.40 2.51 -8.31
CA ALA A 227 3.91 3.87 -8.42
C ALA A 227 4.94 4.08 -7.28
N ALA A 228 6.23 3.84 -7.57
CA ALA A 228 7.31 3.73 -6.60
C ALA A 228 6.89 3.11 -5.25
N GLY A 229 6.41 1.85 -5.23
CA GLY A 229 6.11 1.05 -4.03
C GLY A 229 5.94 1.85 -2.75
N THR A 230 4.84 2.59 -2.62
CA THR A 230 4.58 3.45 -1.46
C THR A 230 4.74 2.63 -0.19
N PRO A 231 5.73 2.93 0.66
CA PRO A 231 5.98 2.08 1.82
C PRO A 231 4.79 2.10 2.77
N ILE A 232 4.48 0.95 3.38
CA ILE A 232 3.57 0.88 4.53
C ILE A 232 4.19 1.74 5.63
N GLU A 233 3.37 2.58 6.24
CA GLU A 233 3.71 3.37 7.42
C GLU A 233 4.04 2.40 8.56
N VAL A 234 5.34 2.29 8.87
CA VAL A 234 5.81 1.37 9.91
C VAL A 234 5.67 2.06 11.27
N PRO A 235 5.08 1.41 12.28
CA PRO A 235 5.09 1.95 13.64
C PRO A 235 6.53 2.22 14.10
N ALA A 236 6.72 3.27 14.91
CA ALA A 236 8.04 3.65 15.41
C ALA A 236 8.76 2.49 16.13
N ASN A 237 8.02 1.53 16.70
CA ASN A 237 8.56 0.36 17.42
C ASN A 237 9.60 0.75 18.49
N GLY A 238 9.39 1.90 19.15
CA GLY A 238 10.30 2.45 20.15
C GLY A 238 11.49 3.26 19.61
N ARG A 239 11.64 3.39 18.28
CA ARG A 239 12.65 4.25 17.66
C ARG A 239 12.28 5.72 17.80
N ALA A 240 13.29 6.57 17.90
CA ALA A 240 13.11 8.01 18.01
C ALA A 240 12.75 8.62 16.63
N PRO A 241 11.75 9.53 16.58
CA PRO A 241 11.46 10.25 15.34
C PRO A 241 12.58 11.24 15.01
N PHE A 242 12.93 11.30 13.72
CA PHE A 242 13.68 12.40 13.13
C PHE A 242 12.75 13.19 12.20
N TYR A 243 12.40 14.41 12.58
CA TYR A 243 11.43 15.22 11.85
C TYR A 243 12.08 16.02 10.73
N LEU A 244 11.54 15.89 9.52
CA LEU A 244 11.95 16.67 8.35
C LEU A 244 10.75 17.42 7.78
N GLU A 245 10.80 18.76 7.78
CA GLU A 245 9.84 19.58 7.02
C GLU A 245 10.21 19.57 5.54
N CYS A 246 9.26 19.20 4.69
CA CYS A 246 9.34 19.35 3.25
C CYS A 246 8.58 20.63 2.87
N ARG A 247 9.32 21.67 2.43
CA ARG A 247 8.74 22.95 2.01
C ARG A 247 9.44 23.45 0.75
N GLY A 248 8.65 23.70 -0.30
CA GLY A 248 9.15 24.01 -1.63
C GLY A 248 10.10 22.92 -2.14
N SER A 249 11.33 23.32 -2.51
CA SER A 249 12.37 22.39 -2.99
C SER A 249 13.43 22.06 -1.94
N GLN A 250 13.14 22.25 -0.65
CA GLN A 250 14.13 22.11 0.43
C GLN A 250 13.59 21.24 1.58
N LEU A 251 14.52 20.61 2.30
CA LEU A 251 14.24 19.93 3.56
C LEU A 251 14.77 20.76 4.73
N PHE A 252 14.07 20.70 5.85
CA PHE A 252 14.51 21.29 7.10
C PHE A 252 14.42 20.27 8.23
N ALA A 253 15.50 20.06 8.97
CA ALA A 253 15.48 19.31 10.22
C ALA A 253 14.78 20.15 11.29
N ILE A 254 13.80 19.53 11.95
CA ILE A 254 12.96 20.18 12.96
C ILE A 254 13.25 19.57 14.33
N ALA A 255 13.56 20.43 15.30
CA ALA A 255 13.75 20.07 16.70
C ALA A 255 12.91 20.99 17.60
N ALA A 256 12.53 20.50 18.78
CA ALA A 256 11.57 21.18 19.65
C ALA A 256 12.05 22.53 20.20
N ASP A 257 13.35 22.66 20.39
CA ASP A 257 14.02 23.76 21.06
C ASP A 257 14.98 24.54 20.14
N ALA A 258 14.96 24.23 18.84
CA ALA A 258 15.84 24.86 17.86
C ALA A 258 15.08 25.37 16.65
N LEU A 259 15.67 26.36 15.98
CA LEU A 259 15.19 26.82 14.68
C LEU A 259 15.35 25.71 13.64
N ALA A 260 14.42 25.65 12.70
CA ALA A 260 14.49 24.76 11.56
C ALA A 260 15.82 24.95 10.82
N GLN A 261 16.60 23.88 10.69
CA GLN A 261 17.91 23.90 10.04
C GLN A 261 17.80 23.26 8.66
N GLY A 262 18.39 23.86 7.63
CA GLY A 262 18.45 23.24 6.30
C GLY A 262 19.09 21.86 6.38
N PHE A 263 18.51 20.89 5.66
CA PHE A 263 18.93 19.50 5.64
C PHE A 263 19.06 19.02 4.20
N GLU A 264 20.16 18.38 3.85
CA GLU A 264 20.39 17.82 2.53
C GLU A 264 19.95 16.36 2.49
N ILE A 265 19.34 15.90 1.39
CA ILE A 265 18.91 14.49 1.23
C ILE A 265 20.07 13.51 1.51
N SER A 266 21.29 13.89 1.11
CA SER A 266 22.48 13.06 1.31
C SER A 266 22.87 12.85 2.78
N GLU A 267 22.33 13.64 3.71
CA GLU A 267 22.54 13.52 5.15
C GLU A 267 21.67 12.42 5.78
N LEU A 268 20.65 11.90 5.08
CA LEU A 268 19.85 10.76 5.57
C LEU A 268 20.72 9.55 5.92
N LYS A 269 21.83 9.32 5.21
CA LYS A 269 22.79 8.25 5.50
C LYS A 269 23.48 8.35 6.86
N SER A 270 23.39 9.49 7.53
CA SER A 270 23.96 9.71 8.86
C SER A 270 23.04 9.27 10.00
N LEU A 271 21.76 9.05 9.70
CA LEU A 271 20.79 8.54 10.66
C LEU A 271 20.99 7.04 10.89
N ASP A 272 20.74 6.59 12.12
CA ASP A 272 20.82 5.17 12.47
C ASP A 272 19.46 4.48 12.27
N PRO A 273 19.31 3.58 11.27
CA PRO A 273 18.03 2.92 11.01
C PRO A 273 17.53 2.02 12.14
N ALA A 274 18.42 1.56 13.03
CA ALA A 274 18.06 0.76 14.18
C ALA A 274 17.51 1.60 15.34
N ALA A 275 17.94 2.86 15.45
CA ALA A 275 17.56 3.76 16.53
C ALA A 275 16.51 4.80 16.13
N GLN A 276 16.39 5.10 14.84
CA GLN A 276 15.60 6.21 14.32
C GLN A 276 14.68 5.82 13.18
N TYR A 277 13.61 6.58 13.01
CA TYR A 277 12.78 6.60 11.81
C TYR A 277 12.54 8.06 11.38
N VAL A 278 12.21 8.28 10.11
CA VAL A 278 12.01 9.63 9.57
C VAL A 278 10.52 9.95 9.52
N CYS A 279 10.12 11.06 10.12
CA CYS A 279 8.76 11.60 10.01
C CYS A 279 8.79 12.85 9.13
N PHE A 280 8.25 12.75 7.92
CA PHE A 280 8.16 13.88 7.00
C PHE A 280 6.93 14.74 7.31
N LEU A 281 7.14 16.03 7.54
CA LEU A 281 6.11 17.05 7.70
C LEU A 281 5.97 17.77 6.36
N VAL A 282 4.96 17.42 5.57
CA VAL A 282 4.91 17.82 4.16
C VAL A 282 3.95 18.99 3.97
N ARG A 283 4.49 20.15 3.58
CA ARG A 283 3.71 21.33 3.16
C ARG A 283 3.15 21.11 1.74
N PRO A 284 2.10 21.86 1.34
CA PRO A 284 1.52 21.79 -0.01
C PRO A 284 2.52 21.91 -1.16
N ASP A 285 3.55 22.75 -0.99
CA ASP A 285 4.59 23.00 -1.98
C ASP A 285 5.79 22.03 -1.89
N GLY A 286 5.79 21.13 -0.90
CA GLY A 286 6.90 20.23 -0.57
C GLY A 286 6.80 18.81 -1.14
N PHE A 287 5.85 18.52 -2.02
CA PHE A 287 5.56 17.14 -2.45
C PHE A 287 6.71 16.52 -3.23
N GLU A 288 7.37 17.30 -4.08
CA GLU A 288 8.44 16.78 -4.93
C GLU A 288 9.70 16.46 -4.10
N ILE A 289 10.12 17.38 -3.23
CA ILE A 289 11.26 17.11 -2.34
C ILE A 289 10.97 15.96 -1.38
N PHE A 290 9.73 15.80 -0.92
CA PHE A 290 9.30 14.64 -0.14
C PHE A 290 9.51 13.33 -0.91
N ARG A 291 9.06 13.20 -2.16
CA ARG A 291 9.22 11.96 -2.94
C ARG A 291 10.69 11.57 -3.07
N GLN A 292 11.55 12.55 -3.34
CA GLN A 292 13.00 12.35 -3.46
C GLN A 292 13.62 11.92 -2.13
N ALA A 293 13.30 12.62 -1.04
CA ALA A 293 13.81 12.33 0.29
C ALA A 293 13.33 10.99 0.82
N ARG A 294 12.05 10.65 0.64
CA ARG A 294 11.45 9.36 1.03
C ARG A 294 12.13 8.20 0.31
N LYS A 295 12.36 8.34 -1.00
CA LYS A 295 13.07 7.33 -1.78
C LYS A 295 14.49 7.11 -1.22
N ALA A 296 15.23 8.18 -0.98
CA ALA A 296 16.58 8.09 -0.42
C ALA A 296 16.59 7.49 1.00
N ALA A 297 15.63 7.84 1.85
CA ALA A 297 15.49 7.26 3.19
C ALA A 297 15.29 5.74 3.10
N TRP A 298 14.41 5.29 2.20
CA TRP A 298 14.15 3.87 1.98
C TRP A 298 15.38 3.13 1.42
N GLU A 299 16.11 3.71 0.46
CA GLU A 299 17.38 3.16 -0.05
C GLU A 299 18.44 3.00 1.05
N HIS A 300 18.32 3.76 2.14
CA HIS A 300 19.16 3.65 3.34
C HIS A 300 18.57 2.76 4.45
N GLY A 301 17.45 2.10 4.20
CA GLY A 301 16.79 1.22 5.18
C GLY A 301 16.12 1.95 6.34
N LEU A 302 15.90 3.27 6.21
CA LEU A 302 15.13 4.04 7.19
C LEU A 302 13.64 3.81 6.97
N ASP A 303 12.92 3.56 8.04
CA ASP A 303 11.46 3.60 8.01
C ASP A 303 10.99 5.06 7.98
N VAL A 304 9.86 5.28 7.29
CA VAL A 304 9.35 6.60 6.98
C VAL A 304 7.86 6.70 7.34
N SER A 305 7.46 7.86 7.87
CA SER A 305 6.06 8.29 7.97
C SER A 305 5.87 9.66 7.34
N CYS A 306 4.62 10.05 7.08
CA CYS A 306 4.28 11.31 6.41
C CYS A 306 3.07 11.97 7.08
N GLU A 307 3.19 13.25 7.41
CA GLU A 307 2.11 14.06 7.96
C GLU A 307 1.93 15.31 7.10
N LEU A 308 0.78 15.45 6.44
CA LEU A 308 0.47 16.69 5.71
C LEU A 308 0.26 17.84 6.69
N GLN A 309 0.81 18.99 6.31
CA GLN A 309 0.76 20.22 7.07
C GLN A 309 0.09 21.31 6.23
N ASP A 310 -0.55 22.28 6.89
CA ASP A 310 -1.07 23.49 6.21
C ASP A 310 0.10 24.35 5.70
N GLU A 311 -0.13 25.38 4.88
CA GLU A 311 0.97 26.19 4.32
C GLU A 311 1.80 26.93 5.39
N SER A 312 1.13 27.47 6.40
CA SER A 312 1.74 28.35 7.42
C SER A 312 1.36 27.98 8.85
N GLY A 313 0.53 26.94 9.04
CA GLY A 313 0.07 26.50 10.35
C GLY A 313 1.18 25.88 11.20
N PRO A 314 0.98 25.81 12.53
CA PRO A 314 1.88 25.06 13.41
C PRO A 314 1.93 23.60 12.98
N PHE A 315 3.07 22.94 13.22
CA PHE A 315 3.19 21.52 12.93
C PHE A 315 2.25 20.72 13.81
N ALA A 316 1.47 19.84 13.18
CA ALA A 316 0.55 18.94 13.84
C ALA A 316 0.90 17.50 13.45
N ILE A 317 0.95 16.62 14.45
CA ILE A 317 1.23 15.19 14.29
C ILE A 317 0.12 14.34 14.87
N GLY A 318 0.02 13.11 14.36
CA GLY A 318 -0.92 12.12 14.86
C GLY A 318 -2.36 12.37 14.42
N SER A 319 -3.21 11.44 14.80
CA SER A 319 -4.64 11.39 14.47
C SER A 319 -5.39 12.67 14.83
N GLU A 320 -5.14 13.19 16.03
CA GLU A 320 -5.85 14.36 16.57
C GLU A 320 -5.26 15.69 16.08
N GLY A 321 -4.24 15.67 15.22
CA GLY A 321 -3.51 16.87 14.83
C GLY A 321 -2.90 17.59 16.04
N THR A 322 -2.33 16.81 16.96
CA THR A 322 -1.72 17.36 18.17
C THR A 322 -0.53 18.23 17.77
N PRO A 323 -0.44 19.48 18.24
CA PRO A 323 0.71 20.32 17.96
C PRO A 323 2.01 19.59 18.36
N LEU A 324 2.93 19.47 17.41
CA LEU A 324 4.20 18.77 17.60
C LEU A 324 5.03 19.44 18.71
N PHE A 325 4.96 20.78 18.76
CA PHE A 325 5.58 21.58 19.80
C PHE A 325 4.50 22.44 20.45
N GLN A 326 4.40 22.37 21.76
CA GLN A 326 3.57 23.31 22.50
C GLN A 326 4.20 24.69 22.35
N THR A 327 3.42 25.66 21.87
CA THR A 327 3.83 27.06 21.96
C THR A 327 4.02 27.38 23.44
N ILE A 328 5.26 27.64 23.85
CA ILE A 328 5.54 28.17 25.18
C ILE A 328 4.77 29.51 25.26
N PRO A 329 3.84 29.67 26.22
CA PRO A 329 2.99 30.86 26.31
C PRO A 329 3.78 32.15 26.59
#